data_AF-A0A1T5CWN5-F1
#
_entry.id   AF-A0A1T5CWN5-F1
#
_cell.length_a   1.000
_cell.length_b   1.000
_cell.length_c   1.000
_cell.angle_alpha   90.00
_cell.angle_beta   90.00
_cell.angle_gamma   90.00
#
_symmetry.space_group_name_H-M   'P 1'
#
loop_
_entity.id
_entity.type
_entity.pdbx_description
1 polymer ?
#
loop_
_entity_poly.entity_id
_entity_poly.type
_entity_poly.pdbx_seq_one_letter_code
_entity_poly.pdbx_strand_id
1 'polypeptide(L)'
;MLEIKQMLASSAKYSLKAPYSMTPQYVTIHNTANDAAALNEARYHNSNNNQVSFHYAVDDKEIIQVLPDNRTAWHCGDGRGNGNMKSIGVEICYSKSGGDRYDKAENNAVELTAYLLNRHGLGINSVKKHQDWSGKYCPHRILDRGTWKDFLNRVEKALNKIQGKGGTNTPPKNEPYRIQSGTYSTKKEAESAKAKVAQNKLANIDYITINEDKGKFYFQTGTYANEASAKQYLQKMKDLKILWVGSVIKA
;
A
#
# COMPACT_ATOMS: atom_id res chain seq x y z
N MET A 1 -4.40 13.45 -5.40
CA MET A 1 -5.19 12.72 -6.41
C MET A 1 -5.95 13.67 -7.33
N LEU A 2 -5.96 13.39 -8.64
CA LEU A 2 -6.81 14.06 -9.64
C LEU A 2 -8.29 13.68 -9.47
N GLU A 3 -9.19 14.50 -10.02
CA GLU A 3 -10.61 14.15 -10.13
C GLU A 3 -10.80 12.93 -11.05
N ILE A 4 -11.71 12.03 -10.66
CA ILE A 4 -12.12 10.88 -11.47
C ILE A 4 -13.30 11.31 -12.35
N LYS A 5 -13.07 11.41 -13.66
CA LYS A 5 -14.14 11.68 -14.62
C LYS A 5 -14.84 10.37 -14.99
N GLN A 6 -16.17 10.42 -15.08
CA GLN A 6 -16.95 9.25 -15.49
C GLN A 6 -17.32 9.32 -16.97
N MET A 7 -16.97 8.27 -17.69
CA MET A 7 -17.45 7.99 -19.04
C MET A 7 -17.86 6.52 -19.10
N LEU A 8 -18.83 6.16 -18.26
CA LEU A 8 -19.27 4.79 -18.08
C LEU A 8 -19.82 4.21 -19.39
N ALA A 9 -19.50 2.95 -19.67
CA ALA A 9 -20.12 2.21 -20.76
C ALA A 9 -21.64 2.16 -20.57
N SER A 10 -22.39 2.23 -21.68
CA SER A 10 -23.83 2.04 -21.66
C SER A 10 -24.19 0.69 -21.00
N SER A 11 -25.24 0.67 -20.18
CA SER A 11 -25.74 -0.55 -19.55
C SER A 11 -26.12 -1.64 -20.56
N ALA A 12 -26.51 -1.25 -21.78
CA ALA A 12 -26.76 -2.16 -22.89
C ALA A 12 -25.51 -2.99 -23.28
N LYS A 13 -24.31 -2.51 -22.97
CA LYS A 13 -23.05 -3.24 -23.21
C LYS A 13 -22.57 -4.04 -22.01
N TYR A 14 -23.26 -4.03 -20.87
CA TYR A 14 -22.79 -4.73 -19.67
C TYR A 14 -22.69 -6.25 -19.85
N SER A 15 -23.62 -6.88 -20.56
CA SER A 15 -23.55 -8.33 -20.86
C SER A 15 -22.25 -8.74 -21.55
N LEU A 16 -21.63 -7.82 -22.29
CA LEU A 16 -20.37 -8.02 -22.99
C LEU A 16 -19.16 -7.53 -22.18
N LYS A 17 -19.23 -6.30 -21.65
CA LYS A 17 -18.10 -5.59 -21.04
C LYS A 17 -17.91 -5.91 -19.55
N ALA A 18 -18.99 -6.15 -18.84
CA ALA A 18 -18.98 -6.25 -17.38
C ALA A 18 -20.17 -7.09 -16.88
N PRO A 19 -20.25 -8.38 -17.25
CA PRO A 19 -21.50 -9.15 -17.13
C PRO A 19 -21.91 -9.40 -15.68
N TYR A 20 -20.96 -9.52 -14.76
CA TYR A 20 -21.23 -9.91 -13.38
C TYR A 20 -21.05 -8.76 -12.40
N SER A 21 -21.84 -8.78 -11.32
CA SER A 21 -21.60 -7.96 -10.13
C SER A 21 -20.32 -8.42 -9.43
N MET A 22 -19.66 -7.49 -8.76
CA MET A 22 -18.39 -7.71 -8.08
C MET A 22 -18.36 -6.96 -6.73
N THR A 23 -17.81 -7.60 -5.72
CA THR A 23 -17.27 -6.92 -4.53
C THR A 23 -15.75 -6.93 -4.67
N PRO A 24 -15.09 -5.78 -4.87
CA PRO A 24 -13.65 -5.73 -5.08
C PRO A 24 -12.87 -6.35 -3.92
N GLN A 25 -11.92 -7.24 -4.24
CA GLN A 25 -10.94 -7.78 -3.29
C GLN A 25 -9.50 -7.39 -3.67
N TYR A 26 -9.30 -6.99 -4.93
CA TYR A 26 -8.00 -6.65 -5.50
C TYR A 26 -8.07 -5.39 -6.38
N VAL A 27 -6.91 -4.77 -6.60
CA VAL A 27 -6.71 -3.78 -7.67
C VAL A 27 -5.58 -4.30 -8.55
N THR A 28 -5.83 -4.44 -9.85
CA THR A 28 -4.83 -4.95 -10.80
C THR A 28 -4.28 -3.80 -11.65
N ILE A 29 -2.96 -3.69 -11.69
CA ILE A 29 -2.23 -2.66 -12.43
C ILE A 29 -1.83 -3.18 -13.81
N HIS A 30 -2.07 -2.34 -14.82
CA HIS A 30 -1.81 -2.62 -16.22
C HIS A 30 -1.02 -1.48 -16.88
N ASN A 31 -0.42 -1.81 -18.01
CA ASN A 31 0.12 -0.84 -18.95
C ASN A 31 -0.55 -1.09 -20.29
N THR A 32 -1.02 -0.02 -20.92
CA THR A 32 -1.77 -0.09 -22.19
C THR A 32 -0.96 -0.66 -23.35
N ALA A 33 0.38 -0.67 -23.24
CA ALA A 33 1.30 -0.88 -24.36
C ALA A 33 1.00 0.03 -25.57
N ASN A 34 0.49 1.24 -25.28
CA ASN A 34 0.07 2.24 -26.26
C ASN A 34 0.50 3.66 -25.84
N ASP A 35 0.38 4.62 -26.77
CA ASP A 35 0.68 6.06 -26.56
C ASP A 35 -0.56 6.96 -26.64
N ALA A 36 -1.75 6.38 -26.45
CA ALA A 36 -3.00 7.12 -26.38
C ALA A 36 -3.23 7.75 -25.00
N ALA A 37 -3.96 8.86 -24.98
CA ALA A 37 -4.48 9.49 -23.77
C ALA A 37 -5.60 8.63 -23.13
N ALA A 38 -5.87 8.85 -21.85
CA ALA A 38 -6.91 8.14 -21.10
C ALA A 38 -8.29 8.30 -21.77
N LEU A 39 -8.59 9.49 -22.29
CA LEU A 39 -9.83 9.75 -23.04
C LEU A 39 -9.98 8.88 -24.27
N ASN A 40 -8.89 8.59 -24.97
CA ASN A 40 -8.91 7.78 -26.17
C ASN A 40 -9.06 6.29 -25.84
N GLU A 41 -8.35 5.80 -24.82
CA GLU A 41 -8.53 4.43 -24.31
C GLU A 41 -9.97 4.20 -23.85
N ALA A 42 -10.54 5.18 -23.15
CA ALA A 42 -11.91 5.12 -22.66
C ALA A 42 -12.97 5.22 -23.79
N ARG A 43 -12.75 6.06 -24.81
CA ARG A 43 -13.59 6.12 -26.02
C ARG A 43 -13.55 4.81 -26.79
N TYR A 44 -12.35 4.24 -26.98
CA TYR A 44 -12.19 2.95 -27.64
C TYR A 44 -12.90 1.85 -26.87
N HIS A 45 -12.73 1.78 -25.54
CA HIS A 45 -13.43 0.85 -24.66
C HIS A 45 -14.94 0.87 -24.90
N ASN A 46 -15.54 2.06 -24.93
CA ASN A 46 -16.99 2.24 -25.05
C ASN A 46 -17.51 2.02 -26.48
N SER A 47 -16.70 2.27 -27.51
CA SER A 47 -17.14 2.16 -28.91
C SER A 47 -17.13 0.72 -29.43
N ASN A 48 -16.13 -0.08 -29.04
CA ASN A 48 -15.97 -1.43 -29.58
C ASN A 48 -16.94 -2.47 -28.95
N ASN A 49 -17.05 -3.63 -29.60
CA ASN A 49 -17.88 -4.77 -29.18
C ASN A 49 -17.03 -6.01 -28.85
N ASN A 50 -15.83 -5.81 -28.32
CA ASN A 50 -14.96 -6.90 -27.86
C ASN A 50 -15.24 -7.23 -26.39
N GLN A 51 -15.05 -8.50 -26.03
CA GLN A 51 -15.04 -8.98 -24.64
C GLN A 51 -13.69 -8.66 -23.97
N VAL A 52 -13.34 -7.37 -23.96
CA VAL A 52 -12.15 -6.80 -23.34
C VAL A 52 -12.57 -5.48 -22.70
N SER A 53 -12.22 -5.29 -21.43
CA SER A 53 -12.64 -4.14 -20.64
C SER A 53 -11.74 -3.92 -19.43
N PHE A 54 -11.75 -2.71 -18.88
CA PHE A 54 -11.04 -2.31 -17.67
C PHE A 54 -11.91 -1.28 -16.93
N HIS A 55 -11.54 -0.91 -15.71
CA HIS A 55 -12.34 0.04 -14.91
C HIS A 55 -11.87 1.47 -15.09
N TYR A 56 -10.56 1.68 -15.08
CA TYR A 56 -9.95 3.01 -15.13
C TYR A 56 -8.83 3.09 -16.18
N ALA A 57 -8.83 4.15 -16.97
CA ALA A 57 -7.65 4.59 -17.72
C ALA A 57 -7.06 5.83 -17.05
N VAL A 58 -5.74 5.85 -16.90
CA VAL A 58 -5.01 6.94 -16.22
C VAL A 58 -3.89 7.43 -17.10
N ASP A 59 -3.85 8.74 -17.32
CA ASP A 59 -2.78 9.41 -18.07
C ASP A 59 -2.13 10.54 -17.25
N ASP A 60 -1.31 11.37 -17.88
CA ASP A 60 -0.57 12.44 -17.23
C ASP A 60 -1.46 13.59 -16.71
N LYS A 61 -2.71 13.69 -17.16
CA LYS A 61 -3.61 14.83 -16.96
C LYS A 61 -4.94 14.45 -16.29
N GLU A 62 -5.44 13.24 -16.51
CA GLU A 62 -6.76 12.84 -16.05
C GLU A 62 -6.90 11.34 -15.74
N ILE A 63 -7.94 11.02 -14.98
CA ILE A 63 -8.39 9.67 -14.67
C ILE A 63 -9.80 9.54 -15.23
N ILE A 64 -10.05 8.49 -16.01
CA ILE A 64 -11.38 8.22 -16.57
C ILE A 64 -11.85 6.83 -16.15
N GLN A 65 -12.99 6.79 -15.47
CA GLN A 65 -13.71 5.58 -15.12
C GLN A 65 -14.68 5.19 -16.24
N VAL A 66 -14.58 3.95 -16.74
CA VAL A 66 -15.45 3.42 -17.81
C VAL A 66 -16.35 2.28 -17.37
N LEU A 67 -16.09 1.68 -16.21
CA LEU A 67 -16.97 0.70 -15.58
C LEU A 67 -17.14 0.99 -14.08
N PRO A 68 -18.33 0.76 -13.51
CA PRO A 68 -18.53 0.83 -12.07
C PRO A 68 -17.65 -0.18 -11.32
N ASP A 69 -17.17 0.20 -10.14
CA ASP A 69 -16.34 -0.68 -9.28
C ASP A 69 -17.06 -1.97 -8.85
N ASN A 70 -18.39 -1.96 -8.82
CA ASN A 70 -19.21 -3.10 -8.40
C ASN A 70 -19.55 -4.06 -9.55
N ARG A 71 -18.85 -3.96 -10.68
CA ARG A 71 -18.98 -4.89 -11.80
C ARG A 71 -17.61 -5.41 -12.23
N THR A 72 -17.60 -6.64 -12.72
CA THR A 72 -16.41 -7.31 -13.28
C THR A 72 -15.92 -6.64 -14.56
N ALA A 73 -14.69 -6.93 -14.97
CA ALA A 73 -14.15 -6.56 -16.27
C ALA A 73 -13.28 -7.71 -16.84
N TRP A 74 -13.01 -7.67 -18.15
CA TRP A 74 -12.23 -8.67 -18.87
C TRP A 74 -10.83 -8.11 -19.20
N HIS A 75 -9.92 -8.16 -18.22
CA HIS A 75 -8.57 -7.56 -18.34
C HIS A 75 -7.41 -8.47 -17.92
N CYS A 76 -7.62 -9.48 -17.08
CA CYS A 76 -6.55 -10.28 -16.46
C CYS A 76 -6.19 -11.58 -17.21
N GLY A 77 -6.98 -11.96 -18.22
CA GLY A 77 -6.70 -13.18 -19.02
C GLY A 77 -6.83 -14.50 -18.26
N ASP A 78 -7.43 -14.51 -17.07
CA ASP A 78 -7.58 -15.68 -16.20
C ASP A 78 -8.99 -16.30 -16.27
N GLY A 79 -9.72 -16.08 -17.36
CA GLY A 79 -11.10 -16.54 -17.52
C GLY A 79 -11.99 -16.00 -16.39
N ARG A 80 -12.65 -16.89 -15.65
CA ARG A 80 -13.45 -16.53 -14.46
C ARG A 80 -12.66 -16.61 -13.14
N GLY A 81 -11.33 -16.47 -13.20
CA GLY A 81 -10.47 -16.39 -12.04
C GLY A 81 -10.64 -15.08 -11.25
N ASN A 82 -9.91 -14.98 -10.14
CA ASN A 82 -10.00 -13.84 -9.22
C ASN A 82 -9.57 -12.50 -9.85
N GLY A 83 -8.69 -12.51 -10.86
CA GLY A 83 -8.29 -11.32 -11.59
C GLY A 83 -9.49 -10.65 -12.24
N ASN A 84 -10.15 -11.31 -13.19
CA ASN A 84 -11.33 -10.73 -13.84
C ASN A 84 -12.54 -10.59 -12.90
N MET A 85 -12.73 -11.54 -11.97
CA MET A 85 -13.99 -11.62 -11.19
C MET A 85 -13.97 -10.82 -9.88
N LYS A 86 -12.80 -10.43 -9.37
CA LYS A 86 -12.67 -9.79 -8.05
C LYS A 86 -11.71 -8.61 -8.02
N SER A 87 -11.16 -8.18 -9.16
CA SER A 87 -10.23 -7.06 -9.21
C SER A 87 -10.75 -5.87 -10.01
N ILE A 88 -10.35 -4.67 -9.58
CA ILE A 88 -10.51 -3.43 -10.35
C ILE A 88 -9.28 -3.27 -11.24
N GLY A 89 -9.46 -3.18 -12.56
CA GLY A 89 -8.39 -2.97 -13.54
C GLY A 89 -8.06 -1.49 -13.76
N VAL A 90 -6.79 -1.13 -13.56
CA VAL A 90 -6.24 0.22 -13.78
C VAL A 90 -5.21 0.17 -14.91
N GLU A 91 -5.52 0.81 -16.05
CA GLU A 91 -4.67 0.93 -17.23
C GLU A 91 -3.85 2.23 -17.21
N ILE A 92 -2.52 2.10 -17.18
CA ILE A 92 -1.60 3.25 -17.23
C ILE A 92 -1.22 3.53 -18.68
N CYS A 93 -1.58 4.72 -19.16
CA CYS A 93 -1.39 5.20 -20.51
C CYS A 93 0.08 5.55 -20.84
N TYR A 94 0.38 5.78 -22.12
CA TYR A 94 1.71 6.16 -22.63
C TYR A 94 2.84 5.17 -22.36
N SER A 95 2.51 3.95 -21.98
CA SER A 95 3.51 2.95 -21.62
C SER A 95 4.31 2.43 -22.82
N LYS A 96 3.88 2.64 -24.07
CA LYS A 96 4.64 2.19 -25.24
C LYS A 96 5.94 2.98 -25.43
N SER A 97 5.87 4.30 -25.46
CA SER A 97 7.05 5.17 -25.59
C SER A 97 7.63 5.60 -24.24
N GLY A 98 6.80 5.69 -23.19
CA GLY A 98 7.24 6.10 -21.86
C GLY A 98 7.46 7.61 -21.73
N GLY A 99 8.55 7.99 -21.06
CA GLY A 99 8.93 9.37 -20.79
C GLY A 99 8.03 10.07 -19.78
N ASP A 100 8.17 11.39 -19.68
CA ASP A 100 7.51 12.23 -18.67
C ASP A 100 5.99 12.03 -18.59
N ARG A 101 5.34 11.78 -19.73
CA ARG A 101 3.89 11.52 -19.76
C ARG A 101 3.55 10.20 -19.05
N TYR A 102 4.30 9.15 -19.30
CA TYR A 102 4.11 7.89 -18.57
C TYR A 102 4.45 8.04 -17.10
N ASP A 103 5.54 8.73 -16.75
CA ASP A 103 5.95 8.88 -15.34
C ASP A 103 4.91 9.66 -14.53
N LYS A 104 4.29 10.69 -15.13
CA LYS A 104 3.13 11.39 -14.55
C LYS A 104 1.88 10.49 -14.49
N ALA A 105 1.60 9.71 -15.53
CA ALA A 105 0.49 8.75 -15.53
C ALA A 105 0.64 7.69 -14.43
N GLU A 106 1.85 7.17 -14.22
CA GLU A 106 2.15 6.21 -13.16
C GLU A 106 1.98 6.84 -11.78
N ASN A 107 2.43 8.09 -11.57
CA ASN A 107 2.16 8.85 -10.35
C ASN A 107 0.65 9.01 -10.08
N ASN A 108 -0.13 9.34 -11.11
CA ASN A 108 -1.59 9.46 -10.98
C ASN A 108 -2.23 8.10 -10.66
N ALA A 109 -1.72 7.01 -11.24
CA ALA A 109 -2.19 5.66 -10.98
C ALA A 109 -1.87 5.19 -9.54
N VAL A 110 -0.74 5.61 -8.98
CA VAL A 110 -0.42 5.40 -7.56
C VAL A 110 -1.49 6.02 -6.66
N GLU A 111 -1.81 7.29 -6.89
CA GLU A 111 -2.81 8.04 -6.11
C GLU A 111 -4.21 7.42 -6.25
N LEU A 112 -4.59 7.03 -7.47
CA LEU A 112 -5.85 6.32 -7.73
C LEU A 112 -5.90 4.97 -7.01
N THR A 113 -4.83 4.18 -7.07
CA THR A 113 -4.78 2.86 -6.43
C THR A 113 -4.95 3.01 -4.92
N ALA A 114 -4.27 3.97 -4.29
CA ALA A 114 -4.44 4.26 -2.88
C ALA A 114 -5.89 4.68 -2.52
N TYR A 115 -6.51 5.52 -3.35
CA TYR A 115 -7.92 5.88 -3.19
C TYR A 115 -8.85 4.66 -3.26
N LEU A 116 -8.66 3.77 -4.25
CA LEU A 116 -9.46 2.55 -4.42
C LEU A 116 -9.29 1.60 -3.23
N LEU A 117 -8.06 1.40 -2.75
CA LEU A 117 -7.81 0.59 -1.56
C LEU A 117 -8.56 1.14 -0.34
N ASN A 118 -8.47 2.46 -0.10
CA ASN A 118 -9.19 3.08 1.01
C ASN A 118 -10.71 2.97 0.88
N ARG A 119 -11.25 3.26 -0.31
CA ARG A 119 -12.69 3.22 -0.63
C ARG A 119 -13.31 1.85 -0.38
N HIS A 120 -12.56 0.78 -0.65
CA HIS A 120 -13.03 -0.61 -0.56
C HIS A 120 -12.51 -1.35 0.68
N GLY A 121 -11.84 -0.67 1.61
CA GLY A 121 -11.32 -1.28 2.85
C GLY A 121 -10.22 -2.31 2.63
N LEU A 122 -9.43 -2.16 1.56
CA LEU A 122 -8.36 -3.07 1.15
C LEU A 122 -6.98 -2.57 1.62
N GLY A 123 -6.05 -3.51 1.82
CA GLY A 123 -4.65 -3.23 2.16
C GLY A 123 -3.72 -3.35 0.96
N ILE A 124 -2.44 -3.00 1.14
CA ILE A 124 -1.45 -3.01 0.05
C ILE A 124 -1.29 -4.40 -0.61
N ASN A 125 -1.49 -5.49 0.15
CA ASN A 125 -1.42 -6.86 -0.37
C ASN A 125 -2.52 -7.21 -1.39
N SER A 126 -3.56 -6.37 -1.50
CA SER A 126 -4.60 -6.47 -2.52
C SER A 126 -4.19 -5.91 -3.88
N VAL A 127 -3.04 -5.23 -3.98
CA VAL A 127 -2.53 -4.74 -5.27
C VAL A 127 -1.78 -5.86 -6.00
N LYS A 128 -2.19 -6.12 -7.23
CA LYS A 128 -1.61 -7.14 -8.11
C LYS A 128 -1.21 -6.53 -9.44
N LYS A 129 -0.28 -7.16 -10.14
CA LYS A 129 -0.02 -6.89 -11.57
C LYS A 129 -0.76 -7.94 -12.40
N HIS A 130 -1.10 -7.63 -13.64
CA HIS A 130 -1.69 -8.61 -14.57
C HIS A 130 -0.88 -9.93 -14.59
N GLN A 131 0.45 -9.84 -14.59
CA GLN A 131 1.34 -10.99 -14.55
C GLN A 131 1.05 -11.98 -13.42
N ASP A 132 0.58 -11.52 -12.25
CA ASP A 132 0.27 -12.39 -11.11
C ASP A 132 -0.94 -13.31 -11.38
N TRP A 133 -1.77 -12.99 -12.37
CA TRP A 133 -2.99 -13.73 -12.71
C TRP A 133 -2.80 -14.73 -13.84
N SER A 134 -2.21 -14.30 -14.96
CA SER A 134 -2.10 -15.11 -16.18
C SER A 134 -0.67 -15.32 -16.67
N GLY A 135 0.33 -14.73 -16.00
CA GLY A 135 1.72 -14.76 -16.44
C GLY A 135 2.05 -13.75 -17.56
N LYS A 136 1.07 -13.04 -18.13
CA LYS A 136 1.32 -11.99 -19.14
C LYS A 136 2.31 -10.95 -18.62
N TYR A 137 3.30 -10.58 -19.43
CA TYR A 137 4.26 -9.53 -19.11
C TYR A 137 3.61 -8.13 -19.09
N CYS A 138 2.88 -7.83 -18.02
CA CYS A 138 2.13 -6.61 -17.83
C CYS A 138 2.00 -6.33 -16.31
N PRO A 139 2.25 -5.09 -15.83
CA PRO A 139 2.56 -3.85 -16.57
C PRO A 139 4.01 -3.82 -17.07
N HIS A 140 4.20 -3.86 -18.39
CA HIS A 140 5.50 -4.13 -19.02
C HIS A 140 6.59 -3.13 -18.63
N ARG A 141 6.29 -1.82 -18.60
CA ARG A 141 7.29 -0.79 -18.31
C ARG A 141 7.73 -0.78 -16.84
N ILE A 142 6.83 -1.08 -15.91
CA ILE A 142 7.19 -1.24 -14.49
C ILE A 142 8.07 -2.48 -14.30
N LEU A 143 7.78 -3.55 -15.06
CA LEU A 143 8.58 -4.78 -15.04
C LEU A 143 9.96 -4.56 -15.67
N ASP A 144 10.04 -3.87 -16.81
CA ASP A 144 11.30 -3.52 -17.49
C ASP A 144 12.21 -2.70 -16.57
N ARG A 145 11.64 -1.76 -15.81
CA ARG A 145 12.36 -0.91 -14.85
C ARG A 145 12.69 -1.63 -13.54
N GLY A 146 12.11 -2.81 -13.28
CA GLY A 146 12.23 -3.49 -11.99
C GLY A 146 11.62 -2.72 -10.82
N THR A 147 10.69 -1.79 -11.07
CA THR A 147 10.18 -0.82 -10.08
C THR A 147 8.85 -1.24 -9.44
N TRP A 148 8.41 -2.50 -9.59
CA TRP A 148 7.14 -2.96 -8.98
C TRP A 148 7.09 -2.73 -7.46
N LYS A 149 8.20 -3.00 -6.76
CA LYS A 149 8.29 -2.76 -5.31
C LYS A 149 8.19 -1.26 -4.97
N ASP A 150 8.79 -0.40 -5.79
CA ASP A 150 8.69 1.06 -5.63
C ASP A 150 7.26 1.55 -5.83
N PHE A 151 6.58 1.05 -6.87
CA PHE A 151 5.16 1.34 -7.12
C PHE A 151 4.30 0.99 -5.89
N LEU A 152 4.46 -0.21 -5.32
CA LEU A 152 3.73 -0.62 -4.12
C LEU A 152 4.04 0.29 -2.91
N ASN A 153 5.31 0.64 -2.69
CA ASN A 153 5.69 1.54 -1.59
C ASN A 153 5.04 2.93 -1.74
N ARG A 154 4.99 3.46 -2.97
CA ARG A 154 4.35 4.74 -3.26
C ARG A 154 2.84 4.68 -3.04
N VAL A 155 2.17 3.58 -3.43
CA VAL A 155 0.74 3.34 -3.13
C VAL A 155 0.49 3.26 -1.63
N GLU A 156 1.30 2.50 -0.89
CA GLU A 156 1.15 2.37 0.57
C GLU A 156 1.32 3.72 1.27
N LYS A 157 2.30 4.51 0.84
CA LYS A 157 2.50 5.88 1.35
C LYS A 157 1.28 6.77 1.08
N ALA A 158 0.73 6.75 -0.13
CA ALA A 158 -0.47 7.50 -0.47
C ALA A 158 -1.70 7.01 0.32
N LEU A 159 -1.86 5.69 0.51
CA LEU A 159 -2.94 5.09 1.29
C LEU A 159 -2.88 5.54 2.76
N ASN A 160 -1.71 5.49 3.38
CA ASN A 160 -1.50 5.95 4.75
C ASN A 160 -1.84 7.43 4.90
N LYS A 161 -1.51 8.27 3.92
CA LYS A 161 -1.89 9.69 3.90
C LYS A 161 -3.41 9.87 3.87
N ILE A 162 -4.13 9.12 3.04
CA ILE A 162 -5.60 9.18 2.92
C ILE A 162 -6.27 8.76 4.24
N GLN A 163 -5.77 7.71 4.89
CA GLN A 163 -6.34 7.17 6.13
C GLN A 163 -6.10 8.04 7.37
N GLY A 164 -5.56 9.25 7.21
CA GLY A 164 -5.23 10.11 8.35
C GLY A 164 -4.12 9.52 9.22
N LYS A 165 -3.38 8.50 8.75
CA LYS A 165 -2.10 8.05 9.33
C LYS A 165 -0.96 9.02 8.97
N GLY A 166 -1.32 10.28 8.73
CA GLY A 166 -0.46 11.41 8.36
C GLY A 166 0.27 11.93 9.60
N GLY A 167 1.25 11.15 10.02
CA GLY A 167 2.14 11.48 11.12
C GLY A 167 3.21 10.42 11.34
N THR A 168 3.87 9.91 10.30
CA THR A 168 5.22 9.32 10.48
C THR A 168 6.07 9.51 9.24
N ASN A 169 7.27 10.02 9.48
CA ASN A 169 8.37 10.20 8.55
C ASN A 169 8.63 8.94 7.73
N THR A 170 8.87 9.10 6.43
CA THR A 170 9.65 8.13 5.65
C THR A 170 10.95 7.86 6.41
N PRO A 171 11.31 6.63 6.79
CA PRO A 171 12.67 6.38 7.24
C PRO A 171 13.60 6.48 6.02
N PRO A 172 14.66 7.29 6.10
CA PRO A 172 15.83 7.09 5.26
C PRO A 172 16.43 5.71 5.57
N LYS A 173 17.25 5.19 4.68
CA LYS A 173 17.97 3.92 4.88
C LYS A 173 18.73 3.94 6.23
N ASN A 174 18.40 2.98 7.09
CA ASN A 174 19.15 2.43 8.23
C ASN A 174 19.43 3.29 9.48
N GLU A 175 18.61 3.08 10.52
CA GLU A 175 19.02 2.70 11.89
C GLU A 175 17.72 2.39 12.67
N PRO A 176 17.51 1.16 13.16
CA PRO A 176 16.33 0.87 13.99
C PRO A 176 16.35 1.71 15.26
N TYR A 177 15.22 1.82 15.95
CA TYR A 177 15.14 2.49 17.26
C TYR A 177 14.80 1.48 18.35
N ARG A 178 15.25 1.68 19.59
CA ARG A 178 14.82 0.87 20.75
C ARG A 178 14.49 1.77 21.93
N ILE A 179 13.74 1.25 22.89
CA ILE A 179 13.47 1.95 24.14
C ILE A 179 14.48 1.47 25.18
N GLN A 180 15.15 2.42 25.82
CA GLN A 180 15.95 2.20 27.02
C GLN A 180 15.22 2.76 28.23
N SER A 181 15.04 1.95 29.26
CA SER A 181 14.49 2.42 30.54
C SER A 181 15.48 3.33 31.26
N GLY A 182 14.98 4.05 32.27
CA GLY A 182 15.83 4.57 33.33
C GLY A 182 16.50 3.45 34.12
N THR A 183 17.34 3.83 35.07
CA THR A 183 18.11 2.90 35.89
C THR A 183 17.32 2.40 37.10
N TYR A 184 17.50 1.12 37.42
CA TYR A 184 17.06 0.42 38.60
C TYR A 184 18.26 0.13 39.51
N SER A 185 18.03 0.04 40.82
CA SER A 185 19.10 -0.22 41.79
C SER A 185 19.46 -1.70 41.85
N THR A 186 18.56 -2.59 41.43
CA THR A 186 18.80 -4.05 41.41
C THR A 186 18.39 -4.67 40.07
N LYS A 187 19.03 -5.79 39.72
CA LYS A 187 18.67 -6.58 38.52
C LYS A 187 17.22 -7.06 38.56
N LYS A 188 16.75 -7.49 39.74
CA LYS A 188 15.39 -8.00 39.97
C LYS A 188 14.31 -6.94 39.66
N GLU A 189 14.57 -5.67 39.97
CA GLU A 189 13.66 -4.57 39.63
C GLU A 189 13.59 -4.35 38.12
N ALA A 190 14.73 -4.39 37.43
CA ALA A 190 14.78 -4.27 35.97
C ALA A 190 14.08 -5.45 35.27
N GLU A 191 14.26 -6.68 35.78
CA GLU A 191 13.57 -7.88 35.30
C GLU A 191 12.05 -7.82 35.55
N SER A 192 11.63 -7.28 36.69
CA SER A 192 10.20 -7.08 37.01
C SER A 192 9.55 -6.08 36.05
N ALA A 193 10.28 -5.01 35.68
CA ALA A 193 9.82 -4.07 34.67
C ALA A 193 9.75 -4.71 33.28
N LYS A 194 10.78 -5.47 32.87
CA LYS A 194 10.79 -6.28 31.63
C LYS A 194 9.58 -7.22 31.55
N ALA A 195 9.25 -7.93 32.64
CA ALA A 195 8.11 -8.83 32.68
C ALA A 195 6.78 -8.09 32.46
N LYS A 196 6.62 -6.89 33.03
CA LYS A 196 5.43 -6.05 32.81
C LYS A 196 5.33 -5.54 31.37
N VAL A 197 6.46 -5.20 30.72
CA VAL A 197 6.49 -4.85 29.29
C VAL A 197 5.93 -6.00 28.44
N ALA A 198 6.36 -7.22 28.72
CA ALA A 198 5.90 -8.42 28.01
C ALA A 198 4.43 -8.75 28.31
N GLN A 199 4.01 -8.70 29.58
CA GLN A 199 2.64 -8.97 30.00
C GLN A 199 1.63 -8.04 29.33
N ASN A 200 2.02 -6.77 29.12
CA ASN A 200 1.20 -5.77 28.44
C ASN A 200 1.39 -5.78 26.92
N LYS A 201 2.11 -6.75 26.36
CA LYS A 201 2.37 -6.92 24.92
C LYS A 201 2.98 -5.66 24.28
N LEU A 202 3.84 -4.95 25.00
CA LEU A 202 4.48 -3.70 24.54
C LEU A 202 5.81 -3.96 23.81
N ALA A 203 6.44 -5.11 24.07
CA ALA A 203 7.54 -5.67 23.31
C ALA A 203 7.59 -7.19 23.53
N ASN A 204 8.14 -7.94 22.59
CA ASN A 204 8.36 -9.38 22.78
C ASN A 204 9.53 -9.59 23.76
N ILE A 205 9.27 -10.39 24.80
CA ILE A 205 10.16 -10.65 25.94
C ILE A 205 11.53 -11.21 25.54
N ASP A 206 11.58 -11.99 24.46
CA ASP A 206 12.80 -12.63 23.94
C ASP A 206 13.80 -11.60 23.41
N TYR A 207 13.30 -10.40 23.06
CA TYR A 207 14.11 -9.31 22.54
C TYR A 207 14.36 -8.19 23.55
N ILE A 208 13.96 -8.36 24.81
CA ILE A 208 14.25 -7.39 25.87
C ILE A 208 15.51 -7.83 26.62
N THR A 209 16.56 -7.02 26.58
CA THR A 209 17.81 -7.27 27.32
C THR A 209 17.83 -6.51 28.64
N ILE A 210 18.51 -7.07 29.64
CA ILE A 210 18.87 -6.38 30.88
C ILE A 210 20.36 -6.08 30.81
N ASN A 211 20.73 -4.82 30.98
CA ASN A 211 22.09 -4.35 30.96
C ASN A 211 22.45 -3.73 32.32
N GLU A 212 23.74 -3.62 32.59
CA GLU A 212 24.28 -3.00 33.79
C GLU A 212 25.29 -1.92 33.40
N ASP A 213 25.18 -0.75 34.01
CA ASP A 213 26.16 0.33 33.92
C ASP A 213 26.41 0.89 35.33
N LYS A 214 27.67 0.90 35.76
CA LYS A 214 28.12 1.45 37.06
C LYS A 214 27.28 0.98 38.26
N GLY A 215 26.95 -0.31 38.32
CA GLY A 215 26.16 -0.91 39.41
C GLY A 215 24.67 -0.57 39.38
N LYS A 216 24.17 -0.02 38.26
CA LYS A 216 22.75 0.24 38.00
C LYS A 216 22.28 -0.58 36.81
N PHE A 217 21.03 -1.04 36.87
CA PHE A 217 20.46 -1.92 35.86
C PHE A 217 19.45 -1.18 35.00
N TYR A 218 19.33 -1.51 33.72
CA TYR A 218 18.27 -0.99 32.85
C TYR A 218 17.89 -2.03 31.83
N PHE A 219 16.68 -1.94 31.29
CA PHE A 219 16.27 -2.79 30.19
C PHE A 219 16.28 -2.03 28.87
N GLN A 220 16.56 -2.76 27.79
CA GLN A 220 16.37 -2.30 26.42
C GLN A 220 15.42 -3.23 25.69
N THR A 221 14.48 -2.68 24.94
CA THR A 221 13.60 -3.48 24.07
C THR A 221 14.31 -3.95 22.81
N GLY A 222 13.64 -4.81 22.04
CA GLY A 222 13.96 -5.02 20.63
C GLY A 222 13.76 -3.75 19.79
N THR A 223 13.89 -3.89 18.48
CA THR A 223 13.88 -2.76 17.55
C THR A 223 12.48 -2.38 17.07
N TYR A 224 12.26 -1.08 16.91
CA TYR A 224 11.13 -0.44 16.26
C TYR A 224 11.56 0.13 14.91
N ALA A 225 10.65 0.09 13.94
CA ALA A 225 10.92 0.53 12.57
C ALA A 225 11.19 2.04 12.44
N ASN A 226 10.73 2.85 13.39
CA ASN A 226 10.95 4.30 13.41
C ASN A 226 10.82 4.87 14.83
N GLU A 227 11.37 6.07 15.04
CA GLU A 227 11.38 6.77 16.33
C GLU A 227 9.98 7.04 16.88
N ALA A 228 9.01 7.33 16.02
CA ALA A 228 7.64 7.64 16.44
C ALA A 228 6.94 6.41 17.03
N SER A 229 7.11 5.24 16.41
CA SER A 229 6.65 3.97 16.98
C SER A 229 7.30 3.69 18.33
N ALA A 230 8.62 3.86 18.46
CA ALA A 230 9.31 3.71 19.73
C ALA A 230 8.79 4.70 20.79
N LYS A 231 8.54 5.96 20.43
CA LYS A 231 7.97 6.98 21.34
C LYS A 231 6.56 6.61 21.79
N GLN A 232 5.72 6.06 20.90
CA GLN A 232 4.38 5.62 21.25
C GLN A 232 4.40 4.47 22.28
N TYR A 233 5.27 3.47 22.10
CA TYR A 233 5.41 2.38 23.06
C TYR A 233 6.04 2.85 24.37
N LEU A 234 7.00 3.77 24.33
CA LEU A 234 7.55 4.42 25.53
C LEU A 234 6.45 5.15 26.30
N GLN A 235 5.56 5.88 25.61
CA GLN A 235 4.45 6.57 26.26
C GLN A 235 3.49 5.58 26.92
N LYS A 236 3.11 4.49 26.23
CA LYS A 236 2.29 3.43 26.83
C LYS A 236 2.93 2.81 28.07
N MET A 237 4.26 2.61 28.07
CA MET A 237 4.98 2.12 29.25
C MET A 237 4.92 3.11 30.42
N LYS A 238 4.94 4.42 30.15
CA LYS A 238 4.76 5.47 31.17
C LYS A 238 3.32 5.50 31.69
N ASP A 239 2.34 5.44 30.80
CA ASP A 239 0.90 5.47 31.13
C ASP A 239 0.52 4.27 32.01
N LEU A 240 1.09 3.10 31.71
CA LEU A 240 0.92 1.87 32.49
C LEU A 240 1.84 1.80 33.73
N LYS A 241 2.61 2.87 34.01
CA LYS A 241 3.53 2.96 35.16
C LYS A 241 4.53 1.80 35.23
N ILE A 242 4.94 1.30 34.07
CA ILE A 242 5.97 0.25 33.94
C ILE A 242 7.36 0.86 34.13
N LEU A 243 7.55 2.10 33.67
CA LEU A 243 8.72 2.92 33.87
C LEU A 243 8.31 4.39 34.05
N TRP A 244 9.11 5.14 34.80
CA TRP A 244 8.91 6.59 34.99
C TRP A 244 9.84 7.40 34.08
N VAL A 245 11.07 6.91 33.90
CA VAL A 245 12.09 7.49 33.04
C VAL A 245 12.43 6.47 31.96
N GLY A 246 12.59 6.96 30.73
CA GLY A 246 13.03 6.16 29.59
C GLY A 246 13.21 7.03 28.36
N SER A 247 14.06 6.58 27.45
CA SER A 247 14.45 7.29 26.24
C SER A 247 14.36 6.37 25.04
N VAL A 248 13.97 6.95 23.90
CA VAL A 248 14.12 6.30 22.60
C VAL A 248 15.54 6.57 22.13
N ILE A 249 16.28 5.50 21.82
CA ILE A 249 17.64 5.56 21.31
C ILE A 249 17.70 4.87 19.96
N LYS A 250 18.69 5.24 19.14
CA LYS A 250 19.03 4.49 17.93
C LYS A 250 19.63 3.15 18.34
N ALA A 251 19.30 2.11 17.59
CA ALA A 251 19.60 0.72 17.88
C ALA A 251 20.73 0.17 17.01
#